data_AF-A0A336M5I9-F1
#
_entry.id   AF-A0A336M5I9-F1
#
_cell.length_a   1.000
_cell.length_b   1.000
_cell.length_c   1.000
_cell.angle_alpha   90.00
_cell.angle_beta   90.00
_cell.angle_gamma   90.00
#
_symmetry.space_group_name_H-M   'P 1'
#
loop_
_entity.id
_entity.type
_entity.pdbx_description
1 polymer ?
#
loop_
_entity_poly.entity_id
_entity_poly.type
_entity_poly.pdbx_seq_one_letter_code
_entity_poly.pdbx_strand_id
1 'polypeptide(L)'
;MYLKFNIMWFLLLHLRQVTNSTQLDGSGLPGEYKDPCRNSNDCRIYAYFCGRSFHCECNYGFKVDGKNETCIGAVGTQCTYDSHCISKAFCKDHKICTCKYEFPYVSDDSWECYGEWESSAMQQQQQLDKRLFMFFTIVG
;
A
#
# COMPACT_ATOMS: atom_id res chain seq x y z
N MET A 1 -39.12 -37.95 -43.50
CA MET A 1 -38.30 -38.77 -42.60
C MET A 1 -36.99 -38.04 -42.37
N TYR A 2 -36.79 -37.61 -41.12
CA TYR A 2 -35.61 -37.09 -40.40
C TYR A 2 -34.49 -36.38 -41.20
N LEU A 3 -34.34 -35.05 -41.10
CA LEU A 3 -33.71 -34.27 -40.01
C LEU A 3 -32.25 -34.65 -39.72
N LYS A 4 -31.35 -33.66 -39.94
CA LYS A 4 -30.18 -33.27 -39.11
C LYS A 4 -28.92 -32.99 -39.93
N PHE A 5 -28.90 -31.86 -40.63
CA PHE A 5 -27.69 -31.03 -40.68
C PHE A 5 -27.51 -30.45 -39.27
N ASN A 6 -26.54 -30.93 -38.49
CA ASN A 6 -26.32 -30.39 -37.15
C ASN A 6 -24.83 -30.22 -36.79
N ILE A 7 -24.38 -28.96 -36.89
CA ILE A 7 -23.62 -28.17 -35.90
C ILE A 7 -22.22 -28.66 -35.46
N MET A 8 -21.75 -29.85 -35.84
CA MET A 8 -20.50 -30.37 -35.26
C MET A 8 -19.20 -29.71 -35.77
N TRP A 9 -19.25 -28.93 -36.86
CA TRP A 9 -18.06 -28.27 -37.39
C TRP A 9 -17.85 -26.83 -36.88
N PHE A 10 -18.92 -26.15 -36.44
CA PHE A 10 -18.83 -24.78 -35.94
C PHE A 10 -18.37 -24.70 -34.47
N LEU A 11 -18.39 -25.80 -33.73
CA LEU A 11 -17.96 -25.84 -32.32
C LEU A 11 -16.43 -25.94 -32.13
N LEU A 12 -15.65 -26.23 -33.17
CA LEU A 12 -14.18 -26.38 -33.05
C LEU A 12 -13.39 -25.12 -33.42
N LEU A 13 -14.04 -24.06 -33.92
CA LEU A 13 -13.39 -22.81 -34.36
C LEU A 13 -13.57 -21.63 -33.39
N HIS A 14 -14.26 -21.80 -32.27
CA HIS A 14 -14.43 -20.75 -31.25
C HIS A 14 -13.69 -21.00 -29.93
N LEU A 15 -12.87 -22.06 -29.86
CA LEU A 15 -12.10 -22.41 -28.65
C LEU A 15 -10.59 -22.17 -28.79
N ARG A 16 -10.14 -21.43 -29.79
CA ARG A 16 -8.76 -20.91 -29.82
C ARG A 16 -8.79 -19.40 -29.70
N GLN A 17 -8.04 -18.93 -28.71
CA GLN A 17 -7.67 -17.52 -28.48
C GLN A 17 -8.56 -16.76 -27.51
N VAL A 18 -8.60 -17.23 -26.25
CA VAL A 18 -8.30 -16.34 -25.13
C VAL A 18 -7.38 -17.10 -24.16
N THR A 19 -6.13 -17.34 -24.57
CA THR A 19 -5.06 -17.49 -23.58
C THR A 19 -4.66 -16.09 -23.16
N ASN A 20 -5.51 -15.45 -22.35
CA ASN A 20 -5.08 -14.35 -21.51
C ASN A 20 -5.03 -14.90 -20.09
N SER A 21 -4.20 -15.93 -19.93
CA SER A 21 -3.78 -16.41 -18.63
C SER A 21 -2.81 -15.36 -18.10
N THR A 22 -3.34 -14.26 -17.56
CA THR A 22 -2.60 -13.46 -16.59
C THR A 22 -2.04 -14.46 -15.58
N GLN A 23 -0.70 -14.55 -15.55
CA GLN A 23 0.02 -15.32 -14.54
C GLN A 23 -0.51 -14.89 -13.17
N LEU A 24 -1.38 -15.73 -12.59
CA LEU A 24 -1.74 -15.72 -11.18
C LEU A 24 -0.57 -16.38 -10.46
N ASP A 25 0.53 -15.66 -10.35
CA ASP A 25 1.58 -15.97 -9.41
C ASP A 25 1.57 -14.83 -8.39
N GLY A 26 1.19 -15.13 -7.16
CA GLY A 26 1.10 -14.14 -6.10
C GLY A 26 -0.17 -14.27 -5.27
N SER A 27 0.01 -14.70 -4.04
CA SER A 27 -0.95 -14.82 -2.95
C SER A 27 -1.49 -13.47 -2.45
N GLY A 28 -2.00 -12.64 -3.37
CA GLY A 28 -2.53 -11.30 -3.12
C GLY A 28 -4.01 -11.17 -3.46
N LEU A 29 -4.71 -10.25 -2.79
CA LEU A 29 -6.05 -9.82 -3.20
C LEU A 29 -5.93 -9.05 -4.53
N PRO A 30 -6.94 -9.10 -5.42
CA PRO A 30 -6.89 -8.36 -6.67
C PRO A 30 -6.93 -6.84 -6.44
N GLY A 31 -6.20 -6.09 -7.26
CA GLY A 31 -6.17 -4.63 -7.26
C GLY A 31 -5.17 -4.03 -6.27
N GLU A 32 -4.15 -4.80 -5.89
CA GLU A 32 -3.04 -4.38 -5.04
C GLU A 32 -1.91 -3.74 -5.86
N TYR A 33 -0.82 -3.31 -5.21
CA TYR A 33 0.29 -2.64 -5.88
C TYR A 33 0.87 -3.50 -7.00
N LYS A 34 1.16 -2.88 -8.16
CA LYS A 34 1.64 -3.52 -9.40
C LYS A 34 0.62 -4.43 -10.10
N ASP A 35 -0.58 -4.65 -9.56
CA ASP A 35 -1.60 -5.40 -10.28
C ASP A 35 -2.01 -4.67 -11.57
N PRO A 36 -2.28 -5.40 -12.66
CA PRO A 36 -2.68 -4.80 -13.92
C PRO A 36 -4.06 -4.12 -13.79
N CYS A 37 -4.19 -2.92 -14.33
CA CYS A 37 -5.43 -2.15 -14.31
C CYS A 37 -5.68 -1.45 -15.65
N ARG A 38 -6.96 -1.23 -15.97
CA ARG A 38 -7.41 -0.43 -17.11
C ARG A 38 -8.01 0.89 -16.66
N ASN A 39 -8.61 0.90 -15.48
CA ASN A 39 -9.21 2.07 -14.85
C ASN A 39 -9.05 1.99 -13.32
N SER A 40 -9.26 3.10 -12.62
CA SER A 40 -9.05 3.14 -11.15
C SER A 40 -9.99 2.25 -10.34
N ASN A 41 -11.13 1.81 -10.89
CA ASN A 41 -12.02 0.87 -10.21
C ASN A 41 -11.50 -0.57 -10.23
N ASP A 42 -10.51 -0.86 -11.09
CA ASP A 42 -9.83 -2.17 -11.09
C ASP A 42 -8.84 -2.28 -9.91
N CYS A 43 -8.45 -1.14 -9.32
CA CYS A 43 -7.60 -1.06 -8.15
C CYS A 43 -8.41 -0.98 -6.86
N ARG A 44 -7.81 -1.41 -5.75
CA ARG A 44 -8.45 -1.37 -4.44
C ARG A 44 -8.65 0.07 -3.97
N ILE A 45 -9.78 0.34 -3.32
CA ILE A 45 -10.24 1.69 -2.98
C ILE A 45 -9.31 2.37 -1.96
N TYR A 46 -9.23 3.71 -2.01
CA TYR A 46 -8.46 4.63 -1.16
C TYR A 46 -6.95 4.66 -1.42
N ALA A 47 -6.29 3.53 -1.23
CA ALA A 47 -4.82 3.46 -1.22
C ALA A 47 -4.21 3.34 -2.62
N TYR A 48 -5.01 2.99 -3.64
CA TYR A 48 -4.52 2.71 -4.98
C TYR A 48 -5.26 3.51 -6.05
N PHE A 49 -4.55 3.77 -7.14
CA PHE A 49 -5.13 4.30 -8.37
C PHE A 49 -4.48 3.63 -9.58
N CYS A 50 -5.16 3.65 -10.73
CA CYS A 50 -4.56 3.09 -11.93
C CYS A 50 -3.56 4.08 -12.54
N GLY A 51 -2.28 3.70 -12.49
CA GLY A 51 -1.18 4.50 -13.01
C GLY A 51 -1.11 4.53 -14.53
N ARG A 52 -0.24 5.38 -15.07
CA ARG A 52 0.00 5.46 -16.53
C ARG A 52 0.68 4.21 -17.09
N SER A 53 1.28 3.42 -16.19
CA SER A 53 1.92 2.14 -16.47
C SER A 53 0.91 1.01 -16.72
N PHE A 54 -0.40 1.27 -16.59
CA PHE A 54 -1.46 0.25 -16.55
C PHE A 54 -1.30 -0.73 -15.37
N HIS A 55 -0.70 -0.25 -14.29
CA HIS A 55 -0.59 -0.96 -13.02
C HIS A 55 -1.13 -0.09 -11.88
N CYS A 56 -1.63 -0.75 -10.84
CA CYS A 56 -2.08 -0.08 -9.63
C CYS A 56 -0.89 0.50 -8.86
N GLU A 57 -0.94 1.79 -8.62
CA GLU A 57 0.09 2.58 -7.93
C GLU A 57 -0.48 3.20 -6.66
N CYS A 58 0.38 3.55 -5.69
CA CYS A 58 -0.06 4.15 -4.43
C CYS A 58 -0.62 5.55 -4.66
N ASN A 59 -1.83 5.79 -4.17
CA ASN A 59 -2.48 7.08 -4.26
C ASN A 59 -1.75 8.16 -3.44
N TYR A 60 -2.11 9.43 -3.65
CA TYR A 60 -1.51 10.54 -2.94
C TYR A 60 -1.64 10.38 -1.41
N GLY A 61 -0.54 10.56 -0.69
CA GLY A 61 -0.47 10.34 0.77
C GLY A 61 -0.18 8.91 1.19
N PHE A 62 -0.09 7.96 0.25
CA PHE A 62 0.34 6.59 0.48
C PHE A 62 1.76 6.36 -0.05
N LYS A 63 2.50 5.45 0.59
CA LYS A 63 3.83 5.00 0.20
C LYS A 63 3.85 3.48 0.11
N VAL A 64 4.72 2.95 -0.75
CA VAL A 64 4.94 1.50 -0.83
C VAL A 64 5.66 1.04 0.44
N ASP A 65 5.07 0.08 1.14
CA ASP A 65 5.73 -0.68 2.19
C ASP A 65 6.74 -1.63 1.54
N GLY A 66 8.03 -1.46 1.86
CA GLY A 66 9.09 -2.28 1.30
C GLY A 66 9.03 -3.75 1.72
N LYS A 67 8.22 -4.11 2.72
CA LYS A 67 8.10 -5.49 3.20
C LYS A 67 7.00 -6.29 2.51
N ASN A 68 5.82 -5.69 2.38
CA ASN A 68 4.63 -6.38 1.89
C ASN A 68 4.22 -5.96 0.48
N GLU A 69 5.02 -5.10 -0.17
CA GLU A 69 4.72 -4.50 -1.47
C GLU A 69 3.29 -3.93 -1.50
N THR A 70 2.82 -3.33 -0.41
CA THR A 70 1.46 -2.81 -0.26
C THR A 70 1.50 -1.30 -0.04
N CYS A 71 0.42 -0.58 -0.34
CA CYS A 71 0.38 0.87 -0.12
C CYS A 71 -0.11 1.19 1.29
N ILE A 72 0.75 1.85 2.07
CA ILE A 72 0.47 2.28 3.45
C ILE A 72 0.40 3.80 3.55
N GLY A 73 -0.50 4.30 4.39
CA GLY A 73 -0.76 5.71 4.64
C GLY A 73 -0.30 6.13 6.03
N ALA A 74 0.12 7.39 6.11
CA ALA A 74 0.48 8.07 7.36
C ALA A 74 -0.71 8.17 8.33
N VAL A 75 -0.42 8.51 9.59
CA VAL A 75 -1.46 8.88 10.57
C VAL A 75 -2.31 10.02 10.02
N GLY A 76 -3.63 9.91 10.15
CA GLY A 76 -4.58 10.86 9.58
C GLY A 76 -5.05 10.55 8.15
N THR A 77 -4.45 9.58 7.47
CA THR A 77 -4.85 9.17 6.11
C THR A 77 -6.11 8.28 6.15
N GLN A 78 -6.91 8.32 5.10
CA GLN A 78 -8.07 7.43 4.96
C GLN A 78 -7.64 5.97 4.85
N CYS A 79 -8.41 5.07 5.45
CA CYS A 79 -8.12 3.64 5.43
C CYS A 79 -9.42 2.84 5.48
N THR A 80 -9.37 1.57 5.05
CA THR A 80 -10.43 0.59 5.30
C THR A 80 -9.97 -0.52 6.23
N TYR A 81 -8.69 -0.88 6.17
CA TYR A 81 -8.09 -1.96 6.93
C TYR A 81 -6.81 -1.51 7.61
N ASP A 82 -6.42 -2.18 8.69
CA ASP A 82 -5.18 -1.89 9.42
C ASP A 82 -3.93 -2.02 8.56
N SER A 83 -3.96 -2.90 7.55
CA SER A 83 -2.86 -3.08 6.60
C SER A 83 -2.58 -1.85 5.74
N HIS A 84 -3.49 -0.87 5.70
CA HIS A 84 -3.31 0.39 4.97
C HIS A 84 -2.60 1.46 5.78
N CYS A 85 -2.26 1.19 7.04
CA CYS A 85 -1.63 2.18 7.91
C CYS A 85 -0.16 1.85 8.16
N ILE A 86 0.64 2.87 8.47
CA ILE A 86 2.04 2.70 8.90
C ILE A 86 2.18 1.72 10.06
N SER A 87 3.40 1.21 10.25
CA SER A 87 3.71 0.35 11.39
C SER A 87 3.32 1.04 12.70
N LYS A 88 2.75 0.27 13.64
CA LYS A 88 2.25 0.76 14.95
C LYS A 88 1.02 1.69 14.88
N ALA A 89 0.40 1.85 13.71
CA ALA A 89 -0.94 2.42 13.56
C ALA A 89 -1.99 1.34 13.27
N PHE A 90 -3.26 1.71 13.36
CA PHE A 90 -4.43 0.89 13.00
C PHE A 90 -5.50 1.76 12.35
N CYS A 91 -6.45 1.14 11.66
CA CYS A 91 -7.51 1.83 10.96
C CYS A 91 -8.72 2.06 11.88
N LYS A 92 -8.76 3.23 12.51
CA LYS A 92 -9.84 3.59 13.43
C LYS A 92 -11.13 3.83 12.66
N ASP A 93 -12.20 3.16 13.09
CA ASP A 93 -13.56 3.25 12.55
C ASP A 93 -13.66 2.99 11.04
N HIS A 94 -12.72 2.21 10.46
CA HIS A 94 -12.57 2.00 9.01
C HIS A 94 -12.54 3.31 8.22
N LYS A 95 -11.94 4.35 8.81
CA LYS A 95 -11.95 5.71 8.25
C LYS A 95 -10.60 6.37 8.28
N ILE A 96 -9.84 6.24 9.37
CA ILE A 96 -8.62 7.03 9.55
C ILE A 96 -7.52 6.27 10.28
N CYS A 97 -6.31 6.32 9.74
CA CYS A 97 -5.14 5.73 10.39
C CYS A 97 -4.82 6.49 11.68
N THR A 98 -4.74 5.76 12.79
CA THR A 98 -4.45 6.31 14.13
C THR A 98 -3.37 5.46 14.79
N CYS A 99 -2.45 6.08 15.55
CA CYS A 99 -1.47 5.31 16.31
C CYS A 99 -2.13 4.41 17.36
N LYS A 100 -1.53 3.25 17.59
CA LYS A 100 -1.96 2.34 18.65
C LYS A 100 -1.68 2.93 20.03
N TYR A 101 -2.41 2.46 21.04
CA TYR A 101 -2.31 3.00 22.39
C TYR A 101 -0.92 2.86 23.01
N GLU A 102 -0.17 1.82 22.64
CA GLU A 102 1.21 1.59 23.11
C GLU A 102 2.23 2.58 22.52
N PHE A 103 1.86 3.27 21.44
CA PHE A 103 2.71 4.21 20.71
C PHE A 103 1.95 5.54 20.48
N PRO A 104 1.55 6.25 21.55
CA PRO A 104 0.57 7.32 21.45
C PRO A 104 1.09 8.60 20.77
N TYR A 105 2.40 8.72 20.57
CA TYR A 105 3.02 9.90 20.00
C TYR A 105 3.26 9.73 18.50
N VAL A 106 3.05 10.82 17.75
CA VAL A 106 3.15 10.87 16.29
C VAL A 106 4.31 11.77 15.90
N SER A 107 5.09 11.37 14.89
CA SER A 107 6.14 12.20 14.31
C SER A 107 5.57 13.44 13.60
N ASP A 108 6.39 14.47 13.43
CA ASP A 108 5.99 15.71 12.76
C ASP A 108 5.52 15.48 11.31
N ASP A 109 6.06 14.46 10.64
CA ASP A 109 5.67 14.07 9.28
C ASP A 109 4.54 13.03 9.23
N SER A 110 4.02 12.59 10.38
CA SER A 110 2.95 11.60 10.54
C SER A 110 3.27 10.20 10.00
N TRP A 111 4.52 9.91 9.67
CA TRP A 111 4.95 8.60 9.14
C TRP A 111 5.45 7.64 10.21
N GLU A 112 5.55 8.06 11.47
CA GLU A 112 5.99 7.21 12.56
C GLU A 112 5.13 7.41 13.82
N CYS A 113 4.91 6.30 14.54
CA CYS A 113 4.35 6.29 15.89
C CYS A 113 5.43 5.79 16.86
N TYR A 114 5.59 6.46 18.00
CA TYR A 114 6.55 6.08 19.03
C TYR A 114 5.92 6.00 20.42
N GLY A 115 6.48 5.12 21.24
CA GLY A 115 6.13 4.97 22.65
C GLY A 115 6.99 5.87 23.55
N GLU A 116 6.60 5.99 24.82
CA GLU A 116 7.33 6.80 25.82
C GLU A 116 8.83 6.46 25.92
N TRP A 117 9.17 5.18 25.79
CA TRP A 117 10.53 4.68 25.87
C TRP A 117 11.35 4.99 24.59
N GLU A 118 10.72 5.01 23.41
CA GLU A 118 11.37 5.38 22.15
C GLU A 118 11.57 6.89 22.04
N SER A 119 10.61 7.70 22.52
CA SER A 119 10.75 9.16 22.58
C SER A 119 11.95 9.59 23.43
N SER A 120 12.23 8.86 24.50
CA SER A 120 13.36 9.13 25.39
C SER A 120 14.71 8.89 24.69
N ALA A 121 14.81 7.86 23.85
CA ALA A 121 16.00 7.55 23.07
C ALA A 121 16.20 8.54 21.90
N MET A 122 15.13 8.94 21.21
CA MET A 122 15.20 9.95 20.15
C MET A 122 15.62 11.33 20.69
N GLN A 123 15.14 11.72 21.88
CA GLN A 123 15.57 12.95 22.55
C GLN A 123 17.06 12.92 22.91
N GLN A 124 17.59 11.79 23.38
CA GLN A 124 19.03 11.65 23.67
C GLN A 124 19.88 11.80 22.41
N GLN A 125 19.46 11.23 21.28
CA GLN A 125 20.19 11.35 20.01
C GLN A 125 20.19 12.80 19.50
N GLN A 126 19.05 13.49 19.51
CA GLN A 126 18.99 14.92 19.13
C GLN A 126 19.85 15.81 20.04
N GLN A 127 19.97 15.46 21.32
CA GLN A 127 20.79 16.20 22.27
C GLN A 127 22.30 15.96 22.05
N LEU A 128 22.68 14.77 21.59
CA LEU A 128 24.02 14.43 21.11
C LEU A 128 24.36 15.18 19.82
N ASP A 129 23.46 15.21 18.84
CA ASP A 129 23.67 15.96 17.58
C ASP A 129 23.79 17.46 17.82
N LYS A 130 22.97 18.05 18.70
CA LYS A 130 23.11 19.46 19.12
C LYS A 130 24.44 19.74 19.81
N ARG A 131 24.91 18.82 20.66
CA ARG A 131 26.23 18.95 21.29
C ARG A 131 27.35 18.90 20.25
N LEU A 132 27.29 17.95 19.31
CA LEU A 132 28.26 17.86 18.22
C LEU A 132 28.32 19.17 17.43
N PHE A 133 27.15 19.73 17.06
CA PHE A 133 27.04 21.00 16.34
C PHE A 133 27.62 22.18 17.12
N MET A 134 27.41 22.24 18.46
CA MET A 134 28.04 23.24 19.32
C MET A 134 29.56 23.08 19.41
N PHE A 135 30.08 21.86 19.45
CA PHE A 135 31.53 21.64 19.43
C PHE A 135 32.17 22.13 18.11
N PHE A 136 31.53 21.90 16.96
CA PHE A 136 32.04 22.38 15.68
C PHE A 136 31.99 23.91 15.51
N THR A 137 31.10 24.61 16.22
CA THR A 137 31.02 26.09 16.18
C THR A 137 31.95 26.81 17.14
N ILE A 138 32.47 26.12 18.17
CA ILE A 138 33.40 26.71 19.15
C ILE A 138 34.87 26.47 18.75
N VAL A 139 35.15 25.43 17.98
CA VAL A 139 36.52 25.01 17.60
C VAL A 139 36.89 25.43 16.16
N GLY A 140 35.99 26.06 15.42
CA GLY A 140 36.25 26.70 14.12
C GLY A 140 36.32 28.22 14.24
#